data_AF-A0A485JQ56-F1
#
_entry.id   AF-A0A485JQ56-F1
#
_cell.length_a   1.000
_cell.length_b   1.000
_cell.length_c   1.000
_cell.angle_alpha   90.00
_cell.angle_beta   90.00
_cell.angle_gamma   90.00
#
_symmetry.space_group_name_H-M   'P 1'
#
loop_
_entity.id
_entity.type
_entity.pdbx_description
1 polymer ?
#
loop_
_entity_poly.entity_id
_entity_poly.type
_entity_poly.pdbx_seq_one_letter_code
_entity_poly.pdbx_strand_id
1 'polypeptide(L)'
;MNPGTEISAGWGSNSYQNYDVSTQQQLGDKTRVTLLGDYAHTHGYDVVAYGNTGTQAQTDNDGFLSKTLYGALEHNFTDAWSGFVRGYGYDNRTNYDAYYSPGSPLLDTRKLYSQSWDAGLRYNGELIKSQLITAIAIAKITTTIPIMAVMIRPRRWMR
;
A
#
# COMPACT_ATOMS: atom_id res chain seq x y z
N MET A 1 -25.76 4.56 -5.12
CA MET A 1 -24.98 5.30 -4.11
C MET A 1 -25.03 6.77 -4.48
N ASN A 2 -25.48 7.62 -3.57
CA ASN A 2 -25.46 9.06 -3.79
C ASN A 2 -24.00 9.53 -3.78
N PRO A 3 -23.64 10.55 -4.59
CA PRO A 3 -22.35 11.21 -4.46
C PRO A 3 -22.19 11.73 -3.03
N GLY A 4 -20.97 11.70 -2.53
CA GLY A 4 -20.68 11.98 -1.14
C GLY A 4 -19.19 11.93 -0.86
N THR A 5 -18.84 12.41 0.32
CA THR A 5 -17.48 12.40 0.83
C THR A 5 -17.50 11.77 2.21
N GLU A 6 -16.59 10.85 2.43
CA GLU A 6 -16.37 10.20 3.71
C GLU A 6 -14.95 10.51 4.18
N ILE A 7 -14.85 10.82 5.46
CA ILE A 7 -13.58 11.00 6.15
C ILE A 7 -13.66 10.13 7.39
N SER A 8 -12.71 9.22 7.55
CA SER A 8 -12.65 8.33 8.70
C SER A 8 -11.24 8.32 9.30
N ALA A 9 -11.20 8.14 10.62
CA ALA A 9 -9.96 8.01 11.37
C ALA A 9 -10.17 6.97 12.47
N GLY A 10 -9.15 6.15 12.71
CA GLY A 10 -9.19 5.08 13.70
C GLY A 10 -7.86 4.91 14.41
N TRP A 11 -7.92 4.58 15.70
CA TRP A 11 -6.76 4.27 16.52
C TRP A 11 -6.99 2.98 17.30
N GLY A 12 -5.92 2.24 17.56
CA GLY A 12 -6.02 0.97 18.28
C GLY A 12 -4.70 0.50 18.88
N SER A 13 -4.70 -0.74 19.35
CA SER A 13 -3.53 -1.39 19.95
C SER A 13 -2.30 -1.37 19.03
N ASN A 14 -1.11 -1.46 19.62
CA ASN A 14 0.18 -1.45 18.92
C ASN A 14 0.41 -0.16 18.09
N SER A 15 -0.10 0.96 18.62
CA SER A 15 -0.03 2.25 17.96
C SER A 15 -0.62 2.22 16.54
N TYR A 16 -1.68 1.43 16.37
CA TYR A 16 -2.45 1.40 15.13
C TYR A 16 -3.07 2.77 14.88
N GLN A 17 -2.88 3.30 13.68
CA GLN A 17 -3.49 4.52 13.18
C GLN A 17 -3.98 4.27 11.76
N ASN A 18 -5.21 4.69 11.48
CA ASN A 18 -5.76 4.70 10.14
C ASN A 18 -6.41 6.05 9.86
N TYR A 19 -6.18 6.57 8.66
CA TYR A 19 -6.81 7.78 8.15
C TYR A 19 -7.23 7.50 6.70
N ASP A 20 -8.53 7.56 6.43
CA ASP A 20 -9.09 7.38 5.10
C ASP A 20 -9.94 8.60 4.71
N VAL A 21 -9.79 9.00 3.46
CA VAL A 21 -10.64 10.00 2.83
C VAL A 21 -11.05 9.47 1.48
N SER A 22 -12.36 9.42 1.23
CA SER A 22 -12.90 9.08 -0.08
C SER A 22 -13.99 10.07 -0.50
N THR A 23 -14.05 10.33 -1.79
CA THR A 23 -15.08 11.20 -2.37
C THR A 23 -15.52 10.63 -3.70
N GLN A 24 -16.83 10.63 -3.92
CA GLN A 24 -17.43 10.28 -5.19
C GLN A 24 -18.36 11.42 -5.59
N GLN A 25 -18.11 12.04 -6.72
CA GLN A 25 -18.83 13.23 -7.16
C GLN A 25 -19.27 13.09 -8.61
N GLN A 26 -20.45 13.62 -8.93
CA GLN A 26 -20.90 13.79 -10.31
C GLN A 26 -20.25 15.05 -10.88
N LEU A 27 -19.55 14.91 -12.01
CA LEU A 27 -19.01 16.02 -12.80
C LEU A 27 -19.91 16.24 -14.01
N GLY A 28 -21.01 16.95 -13.78
CA GLY A 28 -22.11 17.07 -14.74
C GLY A 28 -23.00 15.81 -14.77
N ASP A 29 -23.85 15.72 -15.80
CA ASP A 29 -24.93 14.71 -15.82
C ASP A 29 -24.43 13.29 -16.12
N LYS A 30 -23.29 13.18 -16.80
CA LYS A 30 -22.82 11.93 -17.43
C LYS A 30 -21.48 11.44 -16.92
N THR A 31 -20.76 12.23 -16.11
CA THR A 31 -19.43 11.86 -15.62
C THR A 31 -19.45 11.71 -14.11
N ARG A 32 -18.79 10.66 -13.63
CA ARG A 32 -18.56 10.42 -12.21
C ARG A 32 -17.06 10.34 -11.96
N VAL A 33 -16.60 11.01 -10.91
CA VAL A 33 -15.24 10.86 -10.42
C VAL A 33 -15.26 10.26 -9.02
N THR A 34 -14.34 9.35 -8.76
CA THR A 34 -14.12 8.77 -7.44
C THR A 34 -12.64 8.92 -7.10
N LEU A 35 -12.35 9.43 -5.91
CA LEU A 35 -11.00 9.55 -5.38
C LEU A 35 -10.97 8.96 -3.97
N LEU A 36 -9.91 8.24 -3.63
CA LEU A 36 -9.68 7.72 -2.29
C LEU A 36 -8.19 7.79 -1.95
N GLY A 37 -7.89 8.20 -0.72
CA GLY A 37 -6.57 8.13 -0.12
C GLY A 37 -6.66 7.50 1.26
N ASP A 38 -5.85 6.49 1.51
CA ASP A 38 -5.79 5.79 2.80
C ASP A 38 -4.35 5.73 3.30
N TYR A 39 -4.20 5.89 4.61
CA TYR A 39 -2.96 5.71 5.35
C TYR A 39 -3.23 4.80 6.53
N ALA A 40 -2.54 3.66 6.60
CA ALA A 40 -2.60 2.74 7.72
C ALA A 40 -1.20 2.47 8.27
N HIS A 41 -1.03 2.60 9.58
CA HIS A 41 0.23 2.39 10.25
C HIS A 41 0.05 1.61 11.55
N THR A 42 0.92 0.67 11.83
CA THR A 42 1.02 -0.03 13.12
C THR A 42 2.48 -0.31 13.44
N HIS A 43 2.83 -0.22 14.72
CA HIS A 43 4.14 -0.68 15.19
C HIS A 43 4.21 -2.21 15.28
N GLY A 44 3.07 -2.91 15.20
CA GLY A 44 3.04 -4.37 15.26
C GLY A 44 3.49 -4.91 16.62
N TYR A 45 3.94 -6.16 16.60
CA TYR A 45 4.53 -6.87 17.73
C TYR A 45 5.70 -7.70 17.20
N ASP A 46 6.64 -8.06 18.06
CA ASP A 46 7.77 -8.94 17.75
C ASP A 46 7.26 -10.33 17.32
N VAL A 47 7.55 -10.74 16.07
CA VAL A 47 7.15 -12.06 15.57
C VAL A 47 8.11 -13.18 15.98
N VAL A 48 9.25 -12.84 16.59
CA VAL A 48 10.31 -13.69 17.18
C VAL A 48 11.04 -14.59 16.17
N ALA A 49 10.36 -15.00 15.09
CA ALA A 49 10.78 -15.94 14.06
C ALA A 49 11.69 -17.08 14.58
N TYR A 50 11.29 -17.69 15.70
CA TYR A 50 12.12 -18.63 16.46
C TYR A 50 12.68 -19.76 15.57
N GLY A 51 14.01 -19.91 15.56
CA GLY A 51 14.72 -20.89 14.72
C GLY A 51 15.06 -20.44 13.30
N ASN A 52 14.60 -19.25 12.86
CA ASN A 52 14.86 -18.69 11.54
C ASN A 52 15.68 -17.38 11.56
N THR A 53 16.04 -16.87 12.73
CA THR A 53 16.83 -15.63 12.88
C THR A 53 18.35 -15.85 12.90
N GLY A 54 18.83 -17.08 12.71
CA GLY A 54 20.26 -17.40 12.67
C GLY A 54 20.93 -17.33 14.04
N THR A 55 22.01 -16.56 14.18
CA THR A 55 22.85 -16.56 15.40
C THR A 55 22.30 -15.72 16.55
N GLN A 56 21.29 -14.88 16.30
CA GLN A 56 20.71 -13.99 17.32
C GLN A 56 19.23 -13.75 17.01
N ALA A 57 18.38 -13.72 18.05
CA ALA A 57 17.00 -13.26 17.91
C ALA A 57 16.97 -11.75 17.64
N GLN A 58 16.09 -11.33 16.74
CA GLN A 58 15.61 -9.95 16.63
C GLN A 58 14.44 -9.82 17.61
N THR A 59 14.36 -8.71 18.34
CA THR A 59 13.35 -8.50 19.41
C THR A 59 12.61 -7.17 19.20
N ASP A 60 12.77 -6.59 18.01
CA ASP A 60 12.07 -5.39 17.59
C ASP A 60 10.66 -5.72 17.11
N ASN A 61 9.78 -4.73 17.18
CA ASN A 61 8.41 -4.94 16.74
C ASN A 61 8.33 -4.86 15.21
N ASP A 62 7.62 -5.83 14.63
CA ASP A 62 7.42 -5.93 13.20
C ASP A 62 6.20 -5.13 12.73
N GLY A 63 6.46 -3.85 12.48
CA GLY A 63 5.43 -2.92 12.04
C GLY A 63 5.01 -3.08 10.58
N PHE A 64 3.86 -2.48 10.27
CA PHE A 64 3.34 -2.36 8.92
C PHE A 64 2.89 -0.92 8.64
N LEU A 65 3.30 -0.41 7.49
CA LEU A 65 2.87 0.88 6.94
C LEU A 65 2.29 0.63 5.55
N SER A 66 1.11 1.15 5.29
CA SER A 66 0.47 1.16 3.97
C SER A 66 0.02 2.57 3.64
N LYS A 67 0.28 2.97 2.40
CA LYS A 67 -0.26 4.20 1.81
C LYS A 67 -0.95 3.84 0.51
N THR A 68 -2.24 4.07 0.41
CA THR A 68 -3.04 3.73 -0.77
C THR A 68 -3.57 5.00 -1.41
N LEU A 69 -3.54 5.04 -2.74
CA LEU A 69 -4.21 6.07 -3.53
C LEU A 69 -5.02 5.40 -4.64
N TYR A 70 -6.25 5.87 -4.82
CA TYR A 70 -7.17 5.38 -5.84
C TYR A 70 -7.86 6.56 -6.53
N GLY A 71 -8.03 6.44 -7.84
CA GLY A 71 -8.82 7.36 -8.63
C GLY A 71 -9.53 6.64 -9.76
N ALA A 72 -10.77 7.02 -10.02
CA ALA A 72 -11.54 6.53 -11.15
C ALA A 72 -12.37 7.65 -11.77
N LEU A 73 -12.51 7.57 -13.09
CA LEU A 73 -13.39 8.41 -13.88
C LEU A 73 -14.27 7.48 -14.70
N GLU A 74 -15.58 7.63 -14.56
CA GLU A 74 -16.59 6.93 -15.33
C GLU A 74 -17.38 7.96 -16.15
N HIS A 75 -17.63 7.67 -17.42
CA HIS A 75 -18.35 8.56 -18.31
C HIS A 75 -19.38 7.80 -19.14
N ASN A 76 -20.62 8.27 -19.14
CA ASN A 76 -21.68 7.78 -19.99
C ASN A 76 -21.72 8.61 -21.28
N PHE A 77 -21.32 8.04 -22.41
CA PHE A 77 -21.41 8.74 -23.69
C PHE A 77 -22.89 8.86 -24.12
N THR A 78 -23.62 7.75 -23.99
CA THR A 78 -25.06 7.64 -24.25
C THR A 78 -25.71 6.78 -23.16
N ASP A 79 -27.02 6.55 -23.25
CA ASP A 79 -27.74 5.70 -22.29
C ASP A 79 -27.29 4.22 -22.35
N ALA A 80 -26.75 3.79 -23.49
CA ALA A 80 -26.25 2.43 -23.69
C ALA A 80 -24.71 2.32 -23.67
N TRP A 81 -23.97 3.40 -23.92
CA TRP A 81 -22.51 3.37 -23.98
C TRP A 81 -21.87 4.11 -22.81
N SER A 82 -20.99 3.43 -22.10
CA SER A 82 -20.18 4.00 -21.02
C SER A 82 -18.73 3.57 -21.12
N GLY A 83 -17.84 4.38 -20.55
CA GLY A 83 -16.43 4.09 -20.44
C GLY A 83 -15.92 4.43 -19.06
N PHE A 84 -14.78 3.83 -18.70
CA PHE A 84 -14.10 4.16 -17.46
C PHE A 84 -12.58 4.10 -17.62
N VAL A 85 -11.90 4.88 -16.80
CA VAL A 85 -10.47 4.74 -16.51
C VAL A 85 -10.31 4.76 -15.00
N ARG A 86 -9.54 3.83 -14.46
CA ARG A 86 -9.23 3.77 -13.03
C ARG A 86 -7.76 3.46 -12.82
N GLY A 87 -7.19 4.12 -11.84
CA GLY A 87 -5.81 3.94 -11.42
C GLY A 87 -5.78 3.80 -9.91
N TYR A 88 -5.01 2.84 -9.41
CA TYR A 88 -4.81 2.68 -7.98
C TYR A 88 -3.45 2.11 -7.70
N GLY A 89 -2.92 2.44 -6.54
CA GLY A 89 -1.63 1.95 -6.12
C GLY A 89 -1.46 2.04 -4.62
N TYR A 90 -0.49 1.29 -4.13
CA TYR A 90 -0.11 1.31 -2.73
C TYR A 90 1.40 1.15 -2.55
N ASP A 91 1.91 1.79 -1.51
CA ASP A 91 3.27 1.64 -1.02
C ASP A 91 3.22 1.05 0.39
N ASN A 92 3.67 -0.20 0.49
CA ASN A 92 3.66 -0.98 1.71
C ASN A 92 5.09 -1.17 2.22
N ARG A 93 5.30 -0.90 3.51
CA ARG A 93 6.53 -1.24 4.22
C ARG A 93 6.19 -2.19 5.36
N THR A 94 6.89 -3.32 5.40
CA THR A 94 6.75 -4.35 6.42
C THR A 94 8.12 -4.66 6.99
N ASN A 95 8.23 -4.64 8.31
CA ASN A 95 9.39 -5.17 9.02
C ASN A 95 9.14 -6.65 9.34
N TYR A 96 10.20 -7.45 9.35
CA TYR A 96 10.16 -8.86 9.72
C TYR A 96 11.53 -9.32 10.20
N ASP A 97 11.54 -10.27 11.13
CA ASP A 97 12.76 -10.94 11.54
C ASP A 97 13.37 -11.80 10.41
N ALA A 98 14.65 -11.56 10.11
CA ALA A 98 15.39 -12.27 9.07
C ALA A 98 16.62 -13.03 9.61
N TYR A 99 17.15 -13.94 8.80
CA TYR A 99 18.33 -14.72 9.18
C TYR A 99 19.56 -13.82 9.36
N TYR A 100 20.07 -13.73 10.58
CA TYR A 100 21.24 -12.94 10.93
C TYR A 100 22.51 -13.81 10.95
N SER A 101 23.56 -13.32 10.30
CA SER A 101 24.92 -13.88 10.35
C SER A 101 25.94 -12.75 10.54
N PRO A 102 26.90 -12.86 11.47
CA PRO A 102 27.92 -11.84 11.70
C PRO A 102 28.69 -11.51 10.41
N GLY A 103 28.75 -10.22 10.07
CA GLY A 103 29.45 -9.74 8.87
C GLY A 103 28.65 -9.82 7.57
N SER A 104 27.39 -10.27 7.60
CA SER A 104 26.49 -10.27 6.45
C SER A 104 25.37 -9.22 6.60
N PRO A 105 24.85 -8.68 5.49
CA PRO A 105 23.66 -7.82 5.50
C PRO A 105 22.44 -8.51 6.12
N LEU A 106 21.76 -7.84 7.05
CA LEU A 106 20.44 -8.26 7.53
C LEU A 106 19.37 -7.71 6.59
N LEU A 107 18.47 -8.56 6.09
CA LEU A 107 17.37 -8.16 5.19
C LEU A 107 16.04 -8.27 5.93
N ASP A 108 15.75 -7.33 6.81
CA ASP A 108 14.61 -7.34 7.74
C ASP A 108 13.43 -6.44 7.31
N THR A 109 13.58 -5.70 6.21
CA THR A 109 12.60 -4.71 5.78
C THR A 109 12.20 -4.93 4.33
N ARG A 110 10.90 -5.13 4.08
CA ARG A 110 10.30 -5.19 2.76
C ARG A 110 9.62 -3.86 2.43
N LYS A 111 9.90 -3.34 1.22
CA LYS A 111 9.13 -2.28 0.57
C LYS A 111 8.47 -2.86 -0.68
N LEU A 112 7.16 -2.70 -0.80
CA LEU A 112 6.36 -3.13 -1.93
C LEU A 112 5.62 -1.93 -2.49
N TYR A 113 5.96 -1.56 -3.73
CA TYR A 113 5.21 -0.60 -4.51
C TYR A 113 4.36 -1.35 -5.53
N SER A 114 3.08 -1.03 -5.62
CA SER A 114 2.20 -1.53 -6.68
C SER A 114 1.38 -0.41 -7.27
N GLN A 115 1.19 -0.45 -8.58
CA GLN A 115 0.34 0.47 -9.30
C GLN A 115 -0.37 -0.27 -10.44
N SER A 116 -1.67 -0.11 -10.52
CA SER A 116 -2.53 -0.72 -11.53
C SER A 116 -3.37 0.33 -12.22
N TRP A 117 -3.58 0.15 -13.52
CA TRP A 117 -4.42 1.01 -14.36
C TRP A 117 -5.33 0.13 -15.19
N ASP A 118 -6.63 0.40 -15.14
CA ASP A 118 -7.63 -0.24 -15.98
C ASP A 118 -8.35 0.82 -16.82
N ALA A 119 -8.65 0.48 -18.07
CA ALA A 119 -9.53 1.25 -18.94
C ALA A 119 -10.56 0.30 -19.56
N GLY A 120 -11.77 0.79 -19.81
CA GLY A 120 -12.76 -0.04 -20.46
C GLY A 120 -13.91 0.71 -21.10
N LEU A 121 -14.56 0.02 -22.03
CA LEU A 121 -15.79 0.41 -22.71
C LEU A 121 -16.86 -0.63 -22.45
N ARG A 122 -18.09 -0.18 -22.22
CA ARG A 122 -19.25 -1.01 -21.95
C ARG A 122 -20.40 -0.58 -22.86
N TYR A 123 -21.03 -1.55 -23.49
CA TYR A 123 -22.30 -1.41 -24.15
C TYR A 123 -23.38 -2.16 -23.34
N ASN A 124 -24.46 -1.48 -23.00
CA ASN A 124 -25.57 -2.01 -22.21
C ASN A 124 -26.89 -1.68 -22.91
N GLY A 125 -27.17 -2.39 -24.00
CA GLY A 125 -28.48 -2.35 -24.66
C GLY A 125 -29.49 -3.27 -23.98
N GLU A 126 -30.74 -3.25 -24.45
CA GLU A 126 -31.82 -4.07 -23.89
C GLU A 126 -31.60 -5.58 -24.10
N LEU A 127 -31.13 -5.97 -25.31
CA LEU A 127 -30.95 -7.37 -25.70
C LEU A 127 -29.49 -7.84 -25.60
N ILE A 128 -28.52 -6.95 -25.79
CA ILE A 128 -27.10 -7.28 -25.86
C ILE A 128 -26.32 -6.40 -24.88
N LYS A 129 -25.42 -7.04 -24.13
CA LYS A 129 -24.47 -6.38 -23.24
C LYS A 129 -23.06 -6.85 -23.61
N SER A 130 -22.12 -5.94 -23.67
CA SER A 130 -20.73 -6.23 -24.01
C SER A 130 -19.78 -5.31 -23.26
N GLN A 131 -18.58 -5.80 -22.98
CA GLN A 131 -17.52 -5.01 -22.36
C GLN A 131 -16.17 -5.36 -22.97
N LEU A 132 -15.35 -4.33 -23.16
CA LEU A 132 -13.94 -4.46 -23.52
C LEU A 132 -13.14 -3.75 -22.44
N ILE A 133 -12.23 -4.47 -21.79
CA ILE A 133 -11.44 -3.95 -20.66
C ILE A 133 -9.97 -4.28 -20.93
N THR A 134 -9.11 -3.28 -20.73
CA THR A 134 -7.66 -3.42 -20.75
C THR A 134 -7.09 -3.02 -19.40
N ALA A 135 -6.09 -3.76 -18.93
CA ALA A 135 -5.49 -3.54 -17.62
C ALA A 135 -3.97 -3.71 -17.69
N ILE A 136 -3.24 -2.89 -16.93
CA ILE A 136 -1.81 -3.04 -16.70
C ILE A 136 -1.52 -2.87 -15.21
N ALA A 137 -0.71 -3.77 -14.67
CA ALA A 137 -0.25 -3.72 -13.29
C ALA A 137 1.27 -3.80 -13.25
N ILE A 138 1.87 -2.93 -12.45
CA ILE A 138 3.32 -2.83 -12.25
C ILE A 138 3.56 -2.96 -10.75
N ALA A 139 4.44 -3.89 -10.38
CA ALA A 139 4.85 -4.08 -9.00
C ALA A 139 6.36 -4.05 -8.90
N LYS A 140 6.86 -3.40 -7.85
CA LYS A 140 8.28 -3.39 -7.49
C LYS A 140 8.43 -3.80 -6.04
N ILE A 141 9.27 -4.80 -5.80
CA ILE A 141 9.64 -5.26 -4.47
C ILE A 141 11.10 -4.89 -4.23
N THR A 142 11.40 -4.35 -3.05
CA THR A 142 12.77 -4.04 -2.64
C THR A 142 12.94 -4.43 -1.18
N THR A 143 13.97 -5.21 -0.88
CA THR A 143 14.41 -5.50 0.49
C THR A 143 15.52 -4.50 0.85
N THR A 144 15.44 -3.94 2.06
CA THR A 144 16.46 -2.98 2.55
C THR A 144 17.38 -3.69 3.53
N ILE A 145 18.67 -3.34 3.47
CA ILE A 145 19.66 -3.71 4.48
C ILE A 145 19.80 -2.51 5.43
N PRO A 146 19.45 -2.63 6.72
CA PRO A 146 19.86 -1.61 7.67
C PRO A 146 21.38 -1.69 7.85
N ILE A 147 22.07 -0.58 7.62
CA ILE A 147 23.46 -0.46 8.04
C ILE A 147 23.45 -0.40 9.57
N MET A 148 23.85 -1.48 10.24
CA MET A 148 24.20 -1.37 11.66
C MET A 148 25.36 -0.39 11.79
N ALA A 149 25.09 0.79 12.35
CA ALA A 149 26.14 1.68 12.81
C ALA A 149 26.85 0.99 13.98
N VAL A 150 27.93 0.27 13.69
CA VAL A 150 28.89 -0.14 14.71
C VAL A 150 29.51 1.14 15.25
N MET A 151 28.96 1.65 16.35
CA MET A 151 29.59 2.69 17.14
C MET A 151 30.87 2.10 17.74
N ILE A 152 31.98 2.21 17.00
CA ILE A 152 33.31 1.95 17.54
C ILE A 152 33.56 3.01 18.62
N ARG A 153 33.30 2.66 19.89
CA ARG A 153 33.76 3.49 21.01
C ARG A 153 35.29 3.54 20.94
N PRO A 154 35.92 4.72 20.84
CA PRO A 154 37.37 4.80 20.87
C PRO A 154 37.86 4.33 22.24
N ARG A 155 38.73 3.32 22.26
CA ARG A 155 39.48 2.91 23.45
C ARG A 155 40.28 4.12 23.94
N ARG A 156 39.83 4.72 25.04
CA ARG A 156 40.64 5.69 25.80
C ARG A 156 41.81 4.93 26.42
N TRP A 157 43.00 5.16 25.89
CA TRP A 157 44.24 4.77 26.56
C TRP A 157 44.43 5.68 27.76
N MET A 158 44.37 5.12 28.97
CA MET A 158 44.84 5.80 30.18
C MET A 158 46.38 5.81 30.15
N ARG A 159 46.97 7.00 30.28
CA ARG A 159 48.33 7.18 30.79
C ARG A 159 48.24 7.49 32.27
#